data_AF-A0A923FYD8-F1
#
_entry.id   AF-A0A923FYD8-F1
#
_cell.length_a   1.000
_cell.length_b   1.000
_cell.length_c   1.000
_cell.angle_alpha   90.00
_cell.angle_beta   90.00
_cell.angle_gamma   90.00
#
_symmetry.space_group_name_H-M   'P 1'
#
loop_
_entity.id
_entity.type
_entity.pdbx_description
1 polymer ?
#
loop_
_entity_poly.entity_id
_entity_poly.type
_entity_poly.pdbx_seq_one_letter_code
_entity_poly.pdbx_strand_id
1 'polypeptide(L)'
;MSANPSASTAPDARGQFLRLLADALEQGSLSKLVLARHVGADQSLQRIIAKPLLVKGQPSLSLVYRHQTRDITRNVPVEQVQALVAELLPDSFRNAHLFTTDGEVQLAFSKKGKPMLQRHVAQAPREAAPAAGHDREKKRYLELSRPFLRDLGVTDGQGALIPSMSRKWKQINKFIEVFDHALASAPLAAAQPLRVADFGSGKGYLTFAMHDYLRNSLGREAQVTGVELRQDMVDLCNTAAARLEHPGLVFECGDVRSVVPEAIEVMIALHACDIATDYAIHTGIRCNAAIIMCSPCCHKQVRPQLQSPGLLQPMLQYGLHLGQQAEMLTDSLRALYLEACGYETKVFEFISLEHTNKNKMILAVKRKQPVDATALLQKIAQLKAFYGVSEHCLETLLRADGLIAI
;
A
#
# COMPACT_ATOMS: atom_id res chain seq x y z
N MET A 1 66.68 35.21 -5.29
CA MET A 1 65.41 35.68 -4.71
C MET A 1 64.29 35.13 -5.58
N SER A 2 63.67 34.06 -5.08
CA SER A 2 62.71 33.25 -5.83
C SER A 2 61.39 34.00 -5.97
N ALA A 3 60.98 34.23 -7.22
CA ALA A 3 59.60 34.56 -7.55
C ALA A 3 58.77 33.28 -7.40
N ASN A 4 57.81 33.31 -6.47
CA ASN A 4 56.90 32.20 -6.21
C ASN A 4 55.72 32.30 -7.20
N PRO A 5 55.50 31.32 -8.09
CA PRO A 5 54.32 31.30 -8.95
C PRO A 5 53.13 30.65 -8.22
N SER A 6 51.92 30.96 -8.71
CA SER A 6 50.65 30.24 -8.46
C SER A 6 49.92 30.50 -7.12
N ALA A 7 49.09 31.55 -7.10
CA ALA A 7 47.83 31.49 -6.35
C ALA A 7 46.83 30.66 -7.18
N SER A 8 46.85 29.34 -6.99
CA SER A 8 45.83 28.42 -7.51
C SER A 8 44.48 28.86 -6.93
N THR A 9 43.61 29.43 -7.77
CA THR A 9 42.22 29.73 -7.44
C THR A 9 41.53 28.43 -7.06
N ALA A 10 41.16 28.28 -5.78
CA ALA A 10 40.40 27.12 -5.34
C ALA A 10 39.13 27.00 -6.20
N PRO A 11 38.78 25.82 -6.71
CA PRO A 11 37.59 25.65 -7.54
C PRO A 11 36.35 26.13 -6.78
N ASP A 12 35.54 27.00 -7.41
CA ASP A 12 34.25 27.44 -6.89
C ASP A 12 33.29 26.24 -6.83
N ALA A 13 33.39 25.48 -5.73
CA ALA A 13 32.61 24.28 -5.49
C ALA A 13 31.09 24.54 -5.50
N ARG A 14 30.66 25.75 -5.10
CA ARG A 14 29.24 26.14 -5.16
C ARG A 14 28.81 26.36 -6.60
N GLY A 15 29.56 27.15 -7.38
CA GLY A 15 29.28 27.34 -8.80
C GLY A 15 29.34 26.05 -9.60
N GLN A 16 30.28 25.14 -9.27
CA GLN A 16 30.34 23.81 -9.87
C GLN A 16 29.11 22.95 -9.56
N PHE A 17 28.64 22.96 -8.31
CA PHE A 17 27.41 22.26 -7.93
C PHE A 17 26.19 22.81 -8.68
N LEU A 18 26.05 24.13 -8.76
CA LEU A 18 24.92 24.77 -9.45
C LEU A 18 24.92 24.51 -10.96
N ARG A 19 26.10 24.37 -11.59
CA ARG A 19 26.20 23.93 -12.99
C ARG A 19 25.76 22.49 -13.16
N LEU A 20 26.26 21.57 -12.32
CA LEU A 20 25.84 20.17 -12.37
C LEU A 20 24.33 19.98 -12.13
N LEU A 21 23.72 20.81 -11.28
CA LEU A 21 22.27 20.82 -11.10
C LEU A 21 21.56 21.25 -12.39
N ALA A 22 22.02 22.31 -13.06
CA ALA A 22 21.44 22.75 -14.32
C ALA A 22 21.60 21.68 -15.42
N ASP A 23 22.79 21.09 -15.56
CA ASP A 23 23.05 20.02 -16.51
C ASP A 23 22.13 18.81 -16.26
N ALA A 24 21.95 18.42 -14.99
CA ALA A 24 21.08 17.30 -14.62
C ALA A 24 19.59 17.58 -14.86
N LEU A 25 19.17 18.84 -14.76
CA LEU A 25 17.81 19.27 -15.06
C LEU A 25 17.56 19.28 -16.57
N GLU A 26 18.50 19.80 -17.36
CA GLU A 26 18.40 19.86 -18.82
C GLU A 26 18.43 18.48 -19.46
N GLN A 27 19.27 17.57 -18.95
CA GLN A 27 19.39 16.19 -19.45
C GLN A 27 18.31 15.25 -18.90
N GLY A 28 17.47 15.72 -17.98
CA GLY A 28 16.47 14.88 -17.31
C GLY A 28 17.08 13.75 -16.45
N SER A 29 18.37 13.86 -16.08
CA SER A 29 19.09 12.85 -15.31
C SER A 29 18.96 13.05 -13.80
N LEU A 30 18.40 14.17 -13.34
CA LEU A 30 18.12 14.44 -11.93
C LEU A 30 17.12 13.41 -11.38
N SER A 31 17.48 12.68 -10.32
CA SER A 31 16.55 11.80 -9.59
C SER A 31 16.02 12.45 -8.31
N LYS A 32 16.88 13.19 -7.59
CA LYS A 32 16.55 13.83 -6.31
C LYS A 32 17.56 14.92 -5.98
N LEU A 33 17.09 16.00 -5.36
CA LEU A 33 17.94 17.01 -4.72
C LEU A 33 17.53 17.14 -3.25
N VAL A 34 18.50 17.24 -2.34
CA VAL A 34 18.25 17.44 -0.90
C VAL A 34 19.06 18.62 -0.40
N LEU A 35 18.39 19.61 0.19
CA LEU A 35 19.02 20.67 0.96
C LEU A 35 18.83 20.36 2.45
N ALA A 36 19.93 20.23 3.17
CA ALA A 36 19.95 19.76 4.56
C ALA A 36 20.83 20.67 5.43
N ARG A 37 20.75 20.46 6.75
CA ARG A 37 21.43 21.27 7.75
C ARG A 37 21.00 22.74 7.62
N HIS A 38 19.71 22.96 7.85
CA HIS A 38 19.10 24.28 7.86
C HIS A 38 19.74 25.17 8.93
N VAL A 39 20.05 26.41 8.56
CA VAL A 39 20.60 27.46 9.44
C VAL A 39 19.90 28.81 9.23
N GLY A 40 18.80 28.82 8.45
CA GLY A 40 18.00 30.01 8.18
C GLY A 40 17.10 30.41 9.36
N ALA A 41 16.37 31.51 9.19
CA ALA A 41 15.58 32.13 10.26
C ALA A 41 14.44 31.23 10.78
N ASP A 42 13.83 30.39 9.94
CA ASP A 42 12.77 29.48 10.34
C ASP A 42 13.32 28.24 11.05
N GLN A 43 13.34 28.27 12.38
CA GLN A 43 13.82 27.17 13.22
C GLN A 43 12.99 25.88 13.10
N SER A 44 11.77 25.95 12.56
CA SER A 44 10.93 24.78 12.37
C SER A 44 11.32 23.98 11.13
N LEU A 45 11.95 24.61 10.12
CA LEU A 45 12.36 23.98 8.87
C LEU A 45 13.62 23.13 9.09
N GLN A 46 13.57 21.87 8.67
CA GLN A 46 14.68 20.91 8.84
C GLN A 46 15.45 20.67 7.54
N ARG A 47 14.73 20.46 6.43
CA ARG A 47 15.30 20.13 5.11
C ARG A 47 14.30 20.38 3.99
N ILE A 48 14.82 20.54 2.78
CA ILE A 48 14.03 20.55 1.54
C ILE A 48 14.42 19.33 0.73
N ILE A 49 13.43 18.58 0.28
CA ILE A 49 13.62 17.45 -0.65
C ILE A 49 12.92 17.80 -1.95
N ALA A 50 13.69 17.88 -3.04
CA ALA A 50 13.17 18.16 -4.37
C ALA A 50 13.23 16.92 -5.27
N LYS A 51 12.15 16.65 -6.00
CA LYS A 51 12.06 15.55 -6.99
C LYS A 51 11.43 16.06 -8.29
N PRO A 52 11.90 15.62 -9.47
CA PRO A 52 11.25 15.96 -10.74
C PRO A 52 9.80 15.45 -10.80
N LEU A 53 8.93 16.19 -11.47
CA LEU A 53 7.57 15.80 -11.86
C LEU A 53 7.07 16.65 -13.03
N LEU A 54 5.92 16.27 -13.59
CA LEU A 54 5.19 17.08 -14.58
C LEU A 54 3.97 17.76 -13.94
N VAL A 55 3.89 19.10 -14.00
CA VAL A 55 2.68 19.85 -13.64
C VAL A 55 1.98 20.30 -14.92
N LYS A 56 0.77 19.78 -15.19
CA LYS A 56 0.00 20.14 -16.39
C LYS A 56 0.82 20.01 -17.69
N GLY A 57 1.67 18.99 -17.77
CA GLY A 57 2.57 18.72 -18.91
C GLY A 57 3.88 19.51 -18.92
N GLN A 58 4.12 20.42 -17.97
CA GLN A 58 5.36 21.18 -17.88
C GLN A 58 6.34 20.56 -16.87
N PRO A 59 7.64 20.40 -17.20
CA PRO A 59 8.68 19.96 -16.27
C PRO A 59 8.77 20.88 -15.04
N SER A 60 8.75 20.29 -13.86
CA SER A 60 8.87 21.01 -12.59
C SER A 60 9.52 20.12 -11.54
N LEU A 61 9.97 20.70 -10.43
CA LEU A 61 10.36 19.97 -9.23
C LEU A 61 9.33 20.17 -8.13
N SER A 62 8.91 19.09 -7.47
CA SER A 62 8.20 19.15 -6.19
C SER A 62 9.21 19.35 -5.08
N LEU A 63 9.18 20.49 -4.43
CA LEU A 63 9.96 20.80 -3.24
C LEU A 63 9.10 20.55 -2.01
N VAL A 64 9.48 19.56 -1.22
CA VAL A 64 8.89 19.29 0.10
C VAL A 64 9.76 19.95 1.15
N TYR A 65 9.25 21.02 1.74
CA TYR A 65 9.80 21.71 2.90
C TYR A 65 9.35 20.95 4.14
N ARG A 66 10.28 20.21 4.77
CA ARG A 66 9.99 19.41 5.96
C ARG A 66 10.22 20.22 7.21
N HIS A 67 9.16 20.53 7.93
CA HIS A 67 9.22 21.14 9.25
C HIS A 67 9.09 20.06 10.35
N GLN A 68 9.31 20.45 11.61
CA GLN A 68 9.21 19.54 12.75
C GLN A 68 7.84 18.85 12.88
N THR A 69 6.75 19.55 12.55
CA THR A 69 5.37 19.07 12.75
C THR A 69 4.53 19.03 11.49
N ARG A 70 5.06 19.48 10.35
CA ARG A 70 4.33 19.53 9.07
C ARG A 70 5.27 19.54 7.87
N ASP A 71 4.80 19.02 6.74
CA ASP A 71 5.47 19.11 5.44
C ASP A 71 4.69 20.08 4.54
N ILE A 72 5.38 21.02 3.89
CA ILE A 72 4.79 21.96 2.92
C ILE A 72 5.35 21.62 1.54
N THR A 73 4.47 21.37 0.57
CA THR A 73 4.87 21.05 -0.81
C THR A 73 4.67 22.25 -1.72
N ARG A 74 5.68 22.59 -2.53
CA ARG A 74 5.60 23.60 -3.59
C ARG A 74 6.19 23.03 -4.87
N ASN A 75 5.52 23.25 -5.99
CA ASN A 75 6.06 22.86 -7.30
C ASN A 75 6.72 24.09 -7.93
N VAL A 76 7.97 23.92 -8.38
CA VAL A 76 8.79 24.99 -8.98
C VAL A 76 9.14 24.57 -10.40
N PRO A 77 8.87 25.40 -11.43
CA PRO A 77 9.30 25.13 -12.79
C PRO A 77 10.81 24.95 -12.89
N VAL A 78 11.28 24.06 -13.76
CA VAL A 78 12.70 23.68 -13.86
C VAL A 78 13.61 24.91 -14.05
N GLU A 79 13.17 25.87 -14.85
CA GLU A 79 13.89 27.11 -15.16
C GLU A 79 14.13 28.02 -13.93
N GLN A 80 13.36 27.84 -12.85
CA GLN A 80 13.48 28.62 -11.61
C GLN A 80 14.30 27.89 -10.53
N VAL A 81 14.54 26.58 -10.68
CA VAL A 81 15.14 25.76 -9.63
C VAL A 81 16.59 26.16 -9.34
N GLN A 82 17.39 26.41 -10.37
CA GLN A 82 18.80 26.75 -10.17
C GLN A 82 18.97 28.06 -9.39
N ALA A 83 18.19 29.08 -9.72
CA ALA A 83 18.18 30.37 -9.03
C ALA A 83 17.73 30.20 -7.56
N LEU A 84 16.64 29.46 -7.32
CA LEU A 84 16.15 29.18 -5.98
C LEU A 84 17.20 28.45 -5.11
N VAL A 85 17.87 27.43 -5.67
CA VAL A 85 18.92 26.69 -4.94
C VAL A 85 20.14 27.57 -4.68
N ALA A 86 20.47 28.47 -5.61
CA ALA A 86 21.53 29.45 -5.42
C ALA A 86 21.21 30.40 -4.26
N GLU A 87 19.98 30.87 -4.11
CA GLU A 87 19.56 31.73 -2.99
C GLU A 87 19.60 31.00 -1.63
N LEU A 88 19.22 29.73 -1.62
CA LEU A 88 19.17 28.93 -0.38
C LEU A 88 20.55 28.52 0.14
N LEU A 89 21.55 28.44 -0.75
CA LEU A 89 22.91 28.02 -0.42
C LEU A 89 23.87 29.21 -0.43
N PRO A 90 24.68 29.44 0.63
CA PRO A 90 24.79 28.62 1.83
C PRO A 90 23.93 29.14 2.99
N ASP A 91 23.22 30.25 2.83
CA ASP A 91 22.71 31.05 3.94
C ASP A 91 21.52 30.42 4.66
N SER A 92 20.71 29.62 3.96
CA SER A 92 19.64 28.84 4.57
C SER A 92 20.04 27.39 4.83
N PHE A 93 20.89 26.80 3.98
CA PHE A 93 21.32 25.40 4.10
C PHE A 93 22.83 25.25 3.94
N ARG A 94 23.45 24.43 4.80
CA ARG A 94 24.90 24.17 4.74
C ARG A 94 25.28 22.88 4.00
N ASN A 95 24.31 22.05 3.62
CA ASN A 95 24.55 20.83 2.86
C ASN A 95 23.56 20.73 1.68
N ALA A 96 24.04 20.30 0.52
CA ALA A 96 23.22 19.96 -0.65
C ALA A 96 23.68 18.63 -1.26
N HIS A 97 22.74 17.75 -1.58
CA HIS A 97 23.01 16.45 -2.19
C HIS A 97 22.19 16.34 -3.48
N LEU A 98 22.90 16.22 -4.59
CA LEU A 98 22.36 16.05 -5.93
C LEU A 98 22.52 14.59 -6.34
N PHE A 99 21.43 13.90 -6.60
CA PHE A 99 21.41 12.53 -7.08
C PHE A 99 21.01 12.54 -8.55
N THR A 100 21.85 11.96 -9.41
CA THR A 100 21.57 11.78 -10.84
C THR A 100 21.59 10.30 -11.21
N THR A 101 21.28 9.97 -12.45
CA THR A 101 21.45 8.60 -12.98
C THR A 101 22.90 8.13 -12.97
N ASP A 102 23.85 9.06 -13.05
CA ASP A 102 25.27 8.77 -13.26
C ASP A 102 26.08 8.79 -11.95
N GLY A 103 25.43 9.14 -10.83
CA GLY A 103 26.05 9.16 -9.51
C GLY A 103 25.45 10.19 -8.55
N GLU A 104 26.21 10.55 -7.54
CA GLU A 104 25.83 11.58 -6.57
C GLU A 104 26.91 12.66 -6.43
N VAL A 105 26.45 13.88 -6.22
CA VAL A 105 27.29 15.03 -5.91
C VAL A 105 26.86 15.63 -4.58
N GLN A 106 27.79 15.77 -3.66
CA GLN A 106 27.57 16.34 -2.34
C GLN A 106 28.33 17.66 -2.22
N LEU A 107 27.62 18.74 -1.87
CA LEU A 107 28.19 20.03 -1.52
C LEU A 107 27.97 20.28 -0.02
N ALA A 108 29.04 20.53 0.71
CA ALA A 108 28.99 20.88 2.12
C ALA A 108 29.75 22.17 2.39
N PHE A 109 29.22 23.01 3.28
CA PHE A 109 29.88 24.22 3.76
C PHE A 109 30.38 24.00 5.19
N SER A 110 31.67 24.25 5.41
CA SER A 110 32.28 24.21 6.74
C SER A 110 31.71 25.29 7.67
N LYS A 111 32.01 25.22 8.98
CA LYS A 111 31.64 26.27 9.95
C LYS A 111 32.17 27.66 9.55
N LYS A 112 33.29 27.72 8.82
CA LYS A 112 33.91 28.95 8.30
C LYS A 112 33.41 29.34 6.90
N GLY A 113 32.35 28.71 6.39
CA GLY A 113 31.76 29.01 5.07
C GLY A 113 32.53 28.46 3.87
N LYS A 114 33.67 27.78 4.06
CA LYS A 114 34.42 27.16 2.95
C LYS A 114 33.61 26.01 2.32
N PRO A 115 33.34 26.04 1.01
CA PRO A 115 32.62 24.97 0.31
C PRO A 115 33.54 23.78 0.00
N MET A 116 32.96 22.57 0.02
CA MET A 116 33.62 21.31 -0.36
C MET A 116 32.66 20.51 -1.22
N LEU A 117 33.12 20.12 -2.41
CA LEU A 117 32.36 19.29 -3.36
C LEU A 117 32.96 17.89 -3.40
N GLN A 118 32.12 16.87 -3.25
CA GLN A 118 32.48 15.46 -3.42
C GLN A 118 31.60 14.87 -4.51
N ARG A 119 32.18 14.09 -5.41
CA ARG A 119 31.47 13.40 -6.49
C ARG A 119 31.73 11.90 -6.35
N HIS A 120 30.66 11.12 -6.40
CA HIS A 120 30.73 9.66 -6.46
C HIS A 120 30.08 9.24 -7.78
N VAL A 121 30.86 8.60 -8.65
CA VAL A 121 30.39 8.08 -9.94
C VAL A 121 29.77 6.70 -9.70
N ALA A 122 28.64 6.40 -10.35
CA ALA A 122 28.08 5.06 -10.36
C ALA A 122 29.04 4.07 -11.07
N GLN A 123 29.26 2.88 -10.51
CA GLN A 123 30.09 1.85 -11.17
C GLN A 123 29.44 1.41 -12.50
N ALA A 124 30.29 1.24 -13.53
CA ALA A 124 29.92 0.92 -14.92
C ALA A 124 29.11 -0.40 -15.06
N PRO A 125 28.36 -0.56 -16.18
CA PRO A 125 27.10 -1.30 -16.19
C PRO A 125 27.28 -2.82 -16.37
N ARG A 126 26.59 -3.61 -15.53
CA ARG A 126 26.04 -4.89 -16.00
C ARG A 126 25.01 -4.56 -17.07
N GLU A 127 25.02 -5.34 -18.16
CA GLU A 127 24.09 -5.31 -19.30
C GLU A 127 22.82 -4.50 -19.01
N ALA A 128 22.60 -3.44 -19.80
CA ALA A 128 21.48 -2.54 -19.67
C ALA A 128 20.15 -3.32 -19.77
N ALA A 129 19.70 -3.81 -18.61
CA ALA A 129 18.29 -3.91 -18.33
C ALA A 129 17.70 -2.51 -18.57
N PRO A 130 16.55 -2.40 -19.24
CA PRO A 130 15.94 -1.11 -19.54
C PRO A 130 15.85 -0.30 -18.25
N ALA A 131 16.25 0.97 -18.35
CA ALA A 131 16.29 1.94 -17.28
C ALA A 131 15.07 1.78 -16.37
N ALA A 132 15.28 1.18 -15.20
CA ALA A 132 14.29 1.22 -14.15
C ALA A 132 14.26 2.66 -13.66
N GLY A 133 13.36 3.44 -14.24
CA GLY A 133 12.96 4.73 -13.71
C GLY A 133 12.78 4.60 -12.20
N HIS A 134 13.42 5.50 -11.46
CA HIS A 134 12.92 5.88 -10.14
C HIS A 134 11.74 6.85 -10.25
N ASP A 135 11.23 7.09 -11.45
CA ASP A 135 9.81 6.92 -11.65
C ASP A 135 9.57 5.40 -11.72
N ARG A 136 9.27 4.78 -10.56
CA ARG A 136 8.30 3.69 -10.65
C ARG A 136 7.13 4.41 -11.29
N GLU A 137 7.00 4.36 -12.62
CA GLU A 137 5.70 4.39 -13.26
C GLU A 137 4.92 3.47 -12.35
N LYS A 138 4.06 4.06 -11.51
CA LYS A 138 3.32 3.30 -10.52
C LYS A 138 2.71 2.21 -11.36
N LYS A 139 3.15 0.95 -11.21
CA LYS A 139 2.68 -0.17 -12.03
C LYS A 139 1.17 -0.05 -11.96
N ARG A 140 0.56 0.49 -13.02
CA ARG A 140 -0.86 0.84 -12.99
C ARG A 140 -1.51 -0.48 -13.29
N TYR A 141 -1.82 -1.20 -12.22
CA TYR A 141 -2.44 -2.52 -12.30
C TYR A 141 -3.72 -2.48 -13.14
N LEU A 142 -4.37 -1.32 -13.15
CA LEU A 142 -5.52 -1.02 -13.99
C LEU A 142 -5.33 0.32 -14.70
N GLU A 143 -5.68 0.34 -15.98
CA GLU A 143 -5.75 1.57 -16.77
C GLU A 143 -7.12 2.25 -16.58
N LEU A 144 -7.17 3.58 -16.65
CA LEU A 144 -8.44 4.32 -16.58
C LEU A 144 -9.34 4.07 -17.81
N SER A 145 -8.75 3.59 -18.91
CA SER A 145 -9.45 3.17 -20.12
C SER A 145 -10.32 1.93 -19.94
N ARG A 146 -10.17 1.19 -18.82
CA ARG A 146 -10.89 -0.06 -18.59
C ARG A 146 -12.41 0.16 -18.58
N PRO A 147 -13.19 -0.52 -19.44
CA PRO A 147 -14.62 -0.26 -19.62
C PRO A 147 -15.46 -0.32 -18.33
N PHE A 148 -15.15 -1.24 -17.41
CA PHE A 148 -15.90 -1.39 -16.15
C PHE A 148 -15.81 -0.14 -15.25
N LEU A 149 -14.73 0.64 -15.35
CA LEU A 149 -14.57 1.85 -14.56
C LEU A 149 -15.60 2.91 -14.95
N ARG A 150 -15.98 2.98 -16.22
CA ARG A 150 -17.04 3.88 -16.69
C ARG A 150 -18.40 3.44 -16.20
N ASP A 151 -18.71 2.16 -16.32
CA ASP A 151 -20.01 1.60 -15.92
C ASP A 151 -20.25 1.70 -14.41
N LEU A 152 -19.19 1.60 -13.61
CA LEU A 152 -19.25 1.82 -12.16
C LEU A 152 -19.14 3.31 -11.77
N GLY A 153 -19.09 4.23 -12.73
CA GLY A 153 -19.04 5.67 -12.49
C GLY A 153 -17.73 6.16 -11.86
N VAL A 154 -16.62 5.45 -12.09
CA VAL A 154 -15.27 5.88 -11.68
C VAL A 154 -14.69 6.86 -12.70
N THR A 155 -14.95 6.64 -14.00
CA THR A 155 -14.53 7.53 -15.09
C THR A 155 -15.73 8.14 -15.81
N ASP A 156 -15.53 9.31 -16.41
CA ASP A 156 -16.52 9.96 -17.27
C ASP A 156 -16.58 9.33 -18.69
N GLY A 157 -17.41 9.89 -19.56
CA GLY A 157 -17.59 9.43 -20.94
C GLY A 157 -16.34 9.57 -21.81
N GLN A 158 -15.37 10.39 -21.39
CA GLN A 158 -14.09 10.61 -22.03
C GLN A 158 -12.98 9.71 -21.45
N GLY A 159 -13.30 8.87 -20.46
CA GLY A 159 -12.34 7.98 -19.79
C GLY A 159 -11.46 8.68 -18.76
N ALA A 160 -11.78 9.92 -18.38
CA ALA A 160 -11.07 10.63 -17.33
C ALA A 160 -11.64 10.28 -15.95
N LEU A 161 -10.77 10.21 -14.95
CA LEU A 161 -11.16 9.92 -13.57
C LEU A 161 -12.05 11.03 -13.01
N ILE A 162 -13.24 10.67 -12.53
CA ILE A 162 -14.14 11.62 -11.87
C ILE A 162 -13.49 12.07 -10.55
N PRO A 163 -13.36 13.38 -10.28
CA PRO A 163 -12.60 13.88 -9.12
C PRO A 163 -13.08 13.31 -7.78
N SER A 164 -14.40 13.17 -7.59
CA SER A 164 -15.01 12.58 -6.38
C SER A 164 -14.66 11.11 -6.17
N MET A 165 -14.30 10.40 -7.24
CA MET A 165 -13.96 8.98 -7.25
C MET A 165 -12.46 8.70 -7.10
N SER A 166 -11.62 9.73 -7.01
CA SER A 166 -10.16 9.59 -6.86
C SER A 166 -9.75 8.71 -5.67
N ARG A 167 -10.46 8.83 -4.54
CA ARG A 167 -10.24 7.99 -3.35
C ARG A 167 -10.56 6.51 -3.64
N LYS A 168 -11.68 6.24 -4.31
CA LYS A 168 -12.08 4.88 -4.69
C LYS A 168 -11.11 4.28 -5.71
N TRP A 169 -10.66 5.05 -6.68
CA TRP A 169 -9.66 4.62 -7.66
C TRP A 169 -8.33 4.21 -7.03
N LYS A 170 -7.83 4.99 -6.05
CA LYS A 170 -6.63 4.62 -5.29
C LYS A 170 -6.83 3.32 -4.50
N GLN A 171 -8.00 3.16 -3.88
CA GLN A 171 -8.35 1.93 -3.16
C GLN A 171 -8.35 0.71 -4.09
N ILE A 172 -8.97 0.82 -5.26
CA ILE A 172 -8.99 -0.26 -6.26
C ILE A 172 -7.57 -0.65 -6.69
N ASN A 173 -6.73 0.31 -7.06
CA ASN A 173 -5.36 0.00 -7.50
C ASN A 173 -4.51 -0.62 -6.40
N LYS A 174 -4.61 -0.11 -5.17
CA LYS A 174 -3.86 -0.68 -4.05
C LYS A 174 -4.33 -2.10 -3.73
N PHE A 175 -5.62 -2.39 -3.90
CA PHE A 175 -6.16 -3.74 -3.71
C PHE A 175 -5.53 -4.73 -4.68
N ILE A 176 -5.49 -4.36 -5.96
CA ILE A 176 -4.87 -5.20 -6.98
C ILE A 176 -3.36 -5.33 -6.78
N GLU A 177 -2.67 -4.28 -6.32
CA GLU A 177 -1.25 -4.37 -5.94
C GLU A 177 -1.01 -5.42 -4.84
N VAL A 178 -1.82 -5.40 -3.78
CA VAL A 178 -1.71 -6.37 -2.69
C VAL A 178 -2.00 -7.78 -3.21
N PHE A 179 -3.02 -7.92 -4.05
CA PHE A 179 -3.38 -9.20 -4.64
C PHE A 179 -2.29 -9.76 -5.57
N ASP A 180 -1.70 -8.95 -6.46
CA ASP A 180 -0.59 -9.38 -7.34
C ASP A 180 0.58 -9.95 -6.52
N HIS A 181 0.95 -9.25 -5.44
CA HIS A 181 1.99 -9.73 -4.54
C HIS A 181 1.62 -11.03 -3.83
N ALA A 182 0.37 -11.19 -3.40
CA ALA A 182 -0.11 -12.42 -2.80
C ALA A 182 -0.15 -13.58 -3.80
N LEU A 183 -0.56 -13.31 -5.04
CA LEU A 183 -0.63 -14.29 -6.12
C LEU A 183 0.75 -14.81 -6.49
N ALA A 184 1.76 -13.94 -6.50
CA ALA A 184 3.15 -14.32 -6.78
C ALA A 184 3.76 -15.24 -5.71
N SER A 185 3.33 -15.14 -4.44
CA SER A 185 3.82 -15.98 -3.35
C SER A 185 2.96 -17.23 -3.10
N ALA A 186 1.73 -17.25 -3.61
CA ALA A 186 0.81 -18.36 -3.44
C ALA A 186 1.30 -19.65 -4.12
N PRO A 187 0.98 -20.84 -3.57
CA PRO A 187 1.32 -22.13 -4.16
C PRO A 187 0.36 -22.48 -5.32
N LEU A 188 0.25 -21.59 -6.31
CA LEU A 188 -0.60 -21.74 -7.49
C LEU A 188 0.26 -21.79 -8.74
N ALA A 189 -0.06 -22.67 -9.69
CA ALA A 189 0.61 -22.67 -10.98
C ALA A 189 0.21 -21.43 -11.79
N ALA A 190 1.11 -20.89 -12.61
CA ALA A 190 0.88 -19.64 -13.36
C ALA A 190 -0.36 -19.71 -14.28
N ALA A 191 -0.57 -20.84 -14.96
CA ALA A 191 -1.67 -21.05 -15.89
C ALA A 191 -2.92 -21.72 -15.28
N GLN A 192 -2.92 -22.04 -13.97
CA GLN A 192 -4.06 -22.70 -13.33
C GLN A 192 -5.28 -21.75 -13.33
N PRO A 193 -6.47 -22.17 -13.76
CA PRO A 193 -7.68 -21.36 -13.63
C PRO A 193 -7.95 -20.96 -12.17
N LEU A 194 -8.43 -19.74 -11.95
CA LEU A 194 -8.72 -19.25 -10.59
C LEU A 194 -10.21 -19.12 -10.36
N ARG A 195 -10.70 -19.68 -9.25
CA ARG A 195 -12.01 -19.40 -8.70
C ARG A 195 -11.85 -18.44 -7.52
N VAL A 196 -12.54 -17.32 -7.61
CA VAL A 196 -12.50 -16.23 -6.63
C VAL A 196 -13.89 -16.03 -6.08
N ALA A 197 -14.03 -16.02 -4.76
CA ALA A 197 -15.27 -15.61 -4.09
C ALA A 197 -15.04 -14.29 -3.33
N ASP A 198 -15.88 -13.29 -3.58
CA ASP A 198 -15.87 -11.99 -2.90
C ASP A 198 -17.16 -11.79 -2.09
N PHE A 199 -17.07 -12.05 -0.78
CA PHE A 199 -18.20 -11.97 0.13
C PHE A 199 -18.42 -10.52 0.62
N GLY A 200 -19.61 -9.99 0.35
CA GLY A 200 -19.95 -8.60 0.62
C GLY A 200 -19.41 -7.67 -0.47
N SER A 201 -19.60 -8.05 -1.74
CA SER A 201 -19.04 -7.35 -2.90
C SER A 201 -19.61 -5.93 -3.10
N GLY A 202 -20.78 -5.61 -2.53
CA GLY A 202 -21.41 -4.31 -2.65
C GLY A 202 -21.68 -3.95 -4.11
N LYS A 203 -21.21 -2.77 -4.53
CA LYS A 203 -21.30 -2.32 -5.94
C LYS A 203 -20.29 -2.99 -6.89
N GLY A 204 -19.57 -4.02 -6.42
CA GLY A 204 -18.69 -4.84 -7.25
C GLY A 204 -17.35 -4.21 -7.65
N TYR A 205 -17.00 -2.98 -7.24
CA TYR A 205 -15.76 -2.31 -7.70
C TYR A 205 -14.50 -3.18 -7.65
N LEU A 206 -14.32 -3.93 -6.56
CA LEU A 206 -13.12 -4.75 -6.36
C LEU A 206 -13.27 -6.11 -7.04
N THR A 207 -14.48 -6.64 -7.11
CA THR A 207 -14.84 -7.84 -7.87
C THR A 207 -14.56 -7.66 -9.37
N PHE A 208 -15.05 -6.57 -9.97
CA PHE A 208 -14.78 -6.19 -11.37
C PHE A 208 -13.28 -5.95 -11.60
N ALA A 209 -12.63 -5.20 -10.71
CA ALA A 209 -11.20 -4.94 -10.81
C ALA A 209 -10.36 -6.23 -10.74
N MET A 210 -10.74 -7.17 -9.88
CA MET A 210 -10.06 -8.46 -9.74
C MET A 210 -10.21 -9.29 -11.02
N HIS A 211 -11.44 -9.38 -11.53
CA HIS A 211 -11.74 -10.12 -12.76
C HIS A 211 -11.02 -9.53 -13.97
N ASP A 212 -11.10 -8.21 -14.17
CA ASP A 212 -10.39 -7.52 -15.26
C ASP A 212 -8.88 -7.71 -15.13
N TYR A 213 -8.32 -7.60 -13.93
CA TYR A 213 -6.89 -7.80 -13.72
C TYR A 213 -6.45 -9.23 -14.08
N LEU A 214 -7.17 -10.24 -13.59
CA LEU A 214 -6.83 -11.64 -13.85
C LEU A 214 -6.92 -11.98 -15.35
N ARG A 215 -7.99 -11.56 -16.04
CA ARG A 215 -8.20 -11.94 -17.43
C ARG A 215 -7.51 -11.01 -18.42
N ASN A 216 -7.65 -9.70 -18.24
CA ASN A 216 -7.22 -8.72 -19.23
C ASN A 216 -5.80 -8.21 -18.98
N SER A 217 -5.29 -8.27 -17.75
CA SER A 217 -3.90 -7.90 -17.44
C SER A 217 -2.98 -9.11 -17.34
N LEU A 218 -3.44 -10.23 -16.77
CA LEU A 218 -2.61 -11.45 -16.62
C LEU A 218 -2.90 -12.54 -17.66
N GLY A 219 -3.98 -12.43 -18.46
CA GLY A 219 -4.33 -13.46 -19.44
C GLY A 219 -4.72 -14.80 -18.82
N ARG A 220 -5.12 -14.80 -17.54
CA ARG A 220 -5.40 -16.00 -16.76
C ARG A 220 -6.90 -16.28 -16.72
N GLU A 221 -7.30 -17.52 -16.96
CA GLU A 221 -8.70 -17.91 -16.80
C GLU A 221 -9.14 -17.71 -15.36
N ALA A 222 -10.27 -17.03 -15.18
CA ALA A 222 -10.81 -16.72 -13.86
C ALA A 222 -12.34 -16.78 -13.86
N GLN A 223 -12.88 -17.42 -12.83
CA GLN A 223 -14.27 -17.32 -12.40
C GLN A 223 -14.29 -16.50 -11.11
N VAL A 224 -14.93 -15.33 -11.15
CA VAL A 224 -15.05 -14.43 -10.01
C VAL A 224 -16.53 -14.31 -9.67
N THR A 225 -16.88 -14.73 -8.46
CA THR A 225 -18.23 -14.65 -7.92
C THR A 225 -18.29 -13.59 -6.83
N GLY A 226 -19.05 -12.52 -7.07
CA GLY A 226 -19.41 -11.54 -6.04
C GLY A 226 -20.67 -11.98 -5.31
N VAL A 227 -20.61 -12.08 -3.98
CA VAL A 227 -21.78 -12.43 -3.16
C VAL A 227 -22.27 -11.19 -2.42
N GLU A 228 -23.54 -10.85 -2.61
CA GLU A 228 -24.15 -9.66 -2.02
C GLU A 228 -25.56 -9.97 -1.48
N LEU A 229 -25.91 -9.38 -0.34
CA LEU A 229 -27.19 -9.63 0.34
C LEU A 229 -28.39 -9.02 -0.39
N ARG A 230 -28.12 -7.97 -1.18
CA ARG A 230 -29.13 -7.13 -1.81
C ARG A 230 -29.32 -7.50 -3.27
N GLN A 231 -30.48 -8.08 -3.59
CA GLN A 231 -30.83 -8.45 -4.97
C GLN A 231 -30.71 -7.28 -5.96
N ASP A 232 -31.10 -6.07 -5.56
CA ASP A 232 -31.00 -4.89 -6.43
C ASP A 232 -29.55 -4.52 -6.79
N MET A 233 -28.59 -4.79 -5.89
CA MET A 233 -27.17 -4.64 -6.16
C MET A 233 -26.62 -5.77 -7.03
N VAL A 234 -27.10 -7.00 -6.81
CA VAL A 234 -26.76 -8.17 -7.64
C VAL A 234 -27.20 -7.96 -9.09
N ASP A 235 -28.44 -7.53 -9.31
CA ASP A 235 -28.99 -7.27 -10.63
C ASP A 235 -28.21 -6.14 -11.34
N LEU A 236 -27.88 -5.08 -10.60
CA LEU A 236 -27.04 -3.99 -11.11
C LEU A 236 -25.67 -4.48 -11.58
N CYS A 237 -25.01 -5.32 -10.77
CA CYS A 237 -23.68 -5.82 -11.09
C CYS A 237 -23.72 -6.84 -12.24
N ASN A 238 -24.70 -7.75 -12.27
CA ASN A 238 -24.86 -8.69 -13.38
C ASN A 238 -25.22 -7.99 -14.69
N THR A 239 -26.05 -6.94 -14.65
CA THR A 239 -26.34 -6.11 -15.83
C THR A 239 -25.08 -5.44 -16.38
N ALA A 240 -24.23 -4.92 -15.50
CA ALA A 240 -22.95 -4.34 -15.90
C ALA A 240 -21.99 -5.41 -16.45
N ALA A 241 -21.88 -6.57 -15.79
CA ALA A 241 -21.04 -7.68 -16.25
C ALA A 241 -21.45 -8.21 -17.63
N ALA A 242 -22.77 -8.29 -17.90
CA ALA A 242 -23.31 -8.69 -19.19
C ALA A 242 -22.97 -7.67 -20.29
N ARG A 243 -23.13 -6.36 -20.02
CA ARG A 243 -22.84 -5.29 -20.99
C ARG A 243 -21.36 -5.24 -21.40
N LEU A 244 -20.48 -5.58 -20.47
CA LEU A 244 -19.03 -5.55 -20.67
C LEU A 244 -18.48 -6.85 -21.25
N GLU A 245 -19.35 -7.81 -21.57
CA GLU A 245 -18.98 -9.14 -22.06
C GLU A 245 -17.86 -9.72 -21.21
N HIS A 246 -18.09 -9.82 -19.90
CA HIS A 246 -17.13 -10.34 -18.93
C HIS A 246 -17.42 -11.83 -18.59
N PRO A 247 -17.05 -12.81 -19.46
CA PRO A 247 -17.23 -14.22 -19.12
C PRO A 247 -16.56 -14.58 -17.79
N GLY A 248 -17.23 -15.40 -16.98
CA GLY A 248 -16.69 -15.80 -15.68
C GLY A 248 -16.73 -14.70 -14.62
N LEU A 249 -17.50 -13.62 -14.79
CA LEU A 249 -17.88 -12.72 -13.70
C LEU A 249 -19.37 -12.87 -13.44
N VAL A 250 -19.73 -13.28 -12.22
CA VAL A 250 -21.12 -13.43 -11.80
C VAL A 250 -21.33 -12.85 -10.42
N PHE A 251 -22.55 -12.36 -10.17
CA PHE A 251 -22.98 -11.92 -8.85
C PHE A 251 -24.16 -12.77 -8.37
N GLU A 252 -24.11 -13.19 -7.12
CA GLU A 252 -25.12 -14.05 -6.49
C GLU A 252 -25.72 -13.37 -5.27
N CYS A 253 -27.04 -13.51 -5.12
CA CYS A 253 -27.74 -13.00 -3.94
C CYS A 253 -27.61 -13.97 -2.78
N GLY A 254 -26.97 -13.52 -1.70
CA GLY A 254 -26.78 -14.32 -0.50
C GLY A 254 -25.74 -13.75 0.45
N ASP A 255 -25.36 -14.58 1.42
CA ASP A 255 -24.21 -14.36 2.28
C ASP A 255 -23.25 -15.54 2.24
N VAL A 256 -22.18 -15.43 3.01
CA VAL A 256 -21.14 -16.46 3.12
C VAL A 256 -21.61 -17.79 3.72
N ARG A 257 -22.80 -17.83 4.33
CA ARG A 257 -23.40 -19.05 4.87
C ARG A 257 -24.35 -19.70 3.87
N SER A 258 -24.97 -18.92 2.98
CA SER A 258 -25.89 -19.43 1.96
C SER A 258 -25.18 -19.80 0.65
N VAL A 259 -24.13 -19.06 0.27
CA VAL A 259 -23.31 -19.35 -0.90
C VAL A 259 -22.05 -20.05 -0.44
N VAL A 260 -22.02 -21.38 -0.58
CA VAL A 260 -20.90 -22.22 -0.19
C VAL A 260 -20.23 -22.76 -1.46
N PRO A 261 -19.10 -22.16 -1.88
CA PRO A 261 -18.37 -22.67 -3.03
C PRO A 261 -17.83 -24.08 -2.74
N GLU A 262 -17.83 -24.96 -3.74
CA GLU A 262 -17.21 -26.28 -3.60
C GLU A 262 -15.68 -26.18 -3.47
N ALA A 263 -15.06 -25.27 -4.22
CA ALA A 263 -13.65 -24.94 -4.10
C ALA A 263 -13.35 -23.56 -4.68
N ILE A 264 -12.43 -22.85 -4.02
CA ILE A 264 -11.94 -21.53 -4.42
C ILE A 264 -10.43 -21.44 -4.19
N GLU A 265 -9.73 -20.77 -5.09
CA GLU A 265 -8.30 -20.47 -4.92
C GLU A 265 -8.09 -19.16 -4.15
N VAL A 266 -9.05 -18.24 -4.24
CA VAL A 266 -8.98 -16.91 -3.63
C VAL A 266 -10.29 -16.58 -2.92
N MET A 267 -10.21 -16.23 -1.65
CA MET A 267 -11.34 -15.75 -0.85
C MET A 267 -11.12 -14.29 -0.44
N ILE A 268 -12.12 -13.45 -0.69
CA ILE A 268 -12.10 -12.02 -0.36
C ILE A 268 -13.32 -11.68 0.50
N ALA A 269 -13.11 -10.83 1.52
CA ALA A 269 -14.19 -10.30 2.36
C ALA A 269 -13.81 -8.93 2.93
N LEU A 270 -14.09 -7.84 2.20
CA LEU A 270 -13.58 -6.52 2.57
C LEU A 270 -14.53 -5.65 3.40
N HIS A 271 -15.81 -6.00 3.45
CA HIS A 271 -16.78 -5.32 4.31
C HIS A 271 -17.77 -6.30 4.99
N ALA A 272 -17.45 -7.59 4.99
CA ALA A 272 -18.12 -8.54 5.85
C ALA A 272 -17.88 -8.11 7.31
N CYS A 273 -18.93 -7.72 8.03
CA CYS A 273 -18.77 -7.17 9.38
C CYS A 273 -18.98 -8.20 10.49
N ASP A 274 -18.26 -7.97 11.60
CA ASP A 274 -18.32 -8.80 12.80
C ASP A 274 -18.05 -10.27 12.48
N ILE A 275 -18.93 -11.20 12.87
CA ILE A 275 -18.71 -12.63 12.65
C ILE A 275 -18.79 -13.05 11.18
N ALA A 276 -19.32 -12.22 10.28
CA ALA A 276 -19.35 -12.53 8.85
C ALA A 276 -17.94 -12.66 8.26
N THR A 277 -16.96 -11.90 8.78
CA THR A 277 -15.55 -12.09 8.40
C THR A 277 -15.05 -13.47 8.82
N ASP A 278 -15.47 -13.95 9.99
CA ASP A 278 -15.04 -15.26 10.51
C ASP A 278 -15.58 -16.41 9.68
N TYR A 279 -16.85 -16.35 9.25
CA TYR A 279 -17.41 -17.31 8.30
C TYR A 279 -16.70 -17.27 6.93
N ALA A 280 -16.30 -16.10 6.45
CA ALA A 280 -15.54 -15.98 5.20
C ALA A 280 -14.15 -16.59 5.31
N ILE A 281 -13.42 -16.29 6.39
CA ILE A 281 -12.12 -16.92 6.68
C ILE A 281 -12.28 -18.44 6.76
N HIS A 282 -13.27 -18.93 7.51
CA HIS A 282 -13.57 -20.35 7.63
C HIS A 282 -13.87 -21.01 6.29
N THR A 283 -14.68 -20.38 5.44
CA THR A 283 -14.97 -20.85 4.08
C THR A 283 -13.71 -20.94 3.24
N GLY A 284 -12.84 -19.92 3.29
CA GLY A 284 -11.54 -19.94 2.61
C GLY A 284 -10.66 -21.10 3.06
N ILE A 285 -10.58 -21.36 4.36
CA ILE A 285 -9.79 -22.47 4.93
C ILE A 285 -10.37 -23.82 4.50
N ARG A 286 -11.69 -24.02 4.63
CA ARG A 286 -12.38 -25.26 4.22
C ARG A 286 -12.22 -25.56 2.74
N CYS A 287 -12.32 -24.53 1.89
CA CYS A 287 -12.10 -24.65 0.45
C CYS A 287 -10.62 -24.77 0.09
N ASN A 288 -9.74 -24.79 1.08
CA ASN A 288 -8.30 -24.97 0.90
C ASN A 288 -7.64 -23.84 0.09
N ALA A 289 -8.23 -22.63 0.13
CA ALA A 289 -7.86 -21.48 -0.69
C ALA A 289 -6.38 -21.13 -0.53
N ALA A 290 -5.75 -20.73 -1.63
CA ALA A 290 -4.36 -20.33 -1.63
C ALA A 290 -4.17 -18.91 -1.07
N ILE A 291 -5.19 -18.05 -1.20
CA ILE A 291 -5.16 -16.66 -0.76
C ILE A 291 -6.47 -16.30 -0.06
N ILE A 292 -6.36 -15.64 1.09
CA ILE A 292 -7.46 -15.11 1.90
C ILE A 292 -7.17 -13.63 2.15
N MET A 293 -8.10 -12.74 1.77
CA MET A 293 -7.97 -11.29 1.94
C MET A 293 -9.20 -10.69 2.61
N CYS A 294 -9.06 -10.20 3.83
CA CYS A 294 -10.16 -9.64 4.61
C CYS A 294 -9.87 -8.22 5.07
N SER A 295 -10.84 -7.32 4.97
CA SER A 295 -10.78 -6.00 5.63
C SER A 295 -11.89 -5.91 6.68
N PRO A 296 -11.61 -6.37 7.92
CA PRO A 296 -12.62 -6.43 8.96
C PRO A 296 -13.06 -5.01 9.37
N CYS A 297 -14.36 -4.88 9.61
CA CYS A 297 -14.99 -3.58 9.83
C CYS A 297 -15.60 -3.38 11.22
N CYS A 298 -15.93 -4.45 11.93
CA CYS A 298 -16.65 -4.42 13.20
C CYS A 298 -16.17 -5.58 14.09
N HIS A 299 -16.22 -5.38 15.41
CA HIS A 299 -15.69 -6.31 16.42
C HIS A 299 -16.66 -6.44 17.60
N LYS A 300 -17.93 -6.75 17.30
CA LYS A 300 -19.02 -6.76 18.29
C LYS A 300 -19.04 -8.06 19.10
N GLN A 301 -18.46 -9.15 18.63
CA GLN A 301 -18.35 -10.37 19.44
C GLN A 301 -17.33 -10.22 20.58
N VAL A 302 -16.12 -9.73 20.28
CA VAL A 302 -15.01 -9.68 21.25
C VAL A 302 -15.15 -8.50 22.21
N ARG A 303 -15.59 -7.32 21.73
CA ARG A 303 -15.62 -6.10 22.53
C ARG A 303 -16.41 -6.20 23.85
N PRO A 304 -17.62 -6.81 23.91
CA PRO A 304 -18.36 -6.94 25.17
C PRO A 304 -17.72 -7.91 26.16
N GLN A 305 -16.89 -8.84 25.69
CA GLN A 305 -16.19 -9.82 26.52
C GLN A 305 -14.87 -9.27 27.06
N LEU A 306 -14.34 -8.20 26.46
CA LEU A 306 -12.99 -7.72 26.73
C LEU A 306 -12.86 -7.19 28.16
N GLN A 307 -12.21 -7.98 29.00
CA GLN A 307 -11.79 -7.57 30.33
C GLN A 307 -10.49 -6.78 30.20
N SER A 308 -10.41 -5.66 30.93
CA SER A 308 -9.18 -4.88 31.01
C SER A 308 -8.26 -5.46 32.08
N PRO A 309 -7.09 -6.03 31.73
CA PRO A 309 -6.13 -6.50 32.73
C PRO A 309 -5.75 -5.36 33.69
N GLY A 310 -5.48 -5.67 34.95
CA GLY A 310 -5.26 -4.64 35.99
C GLY A 310 -4.23 -3.57 35.61
N LEU A 311 -3.12 -3.97 34.96
CA LEU A 311 -2.10 -3.03 34.49
C LEU A 311 -2.59 -2.10 33.35
N LEU A 312 -3.48 -2.58 32.48
CA LEU A 312 -3.99 -1.84 31.33
C LEU A 312 -5.30 -1.07 31.63
N GLN A 313 -5.95 -1.35 32.76
CA GLN A 313 -7.23 -0.73 33.15
C GLN A 313 -7.23 0.81 33.11
N PRO A 314 -6.20 1.53 33.59
CA PRO A 314 -6.18 3.00 33.51
C PRO A 314 -6.21 3.55 32.08
N MET A 315 -5.71 2.79 31.10
CA MET A 315 -5.71 3.16 29.69
C MET A 315 -7.00 2.70 28.98
N LEU A 316 -7.51 1.51 29.32
CA LEU A 316 -8.64 0.89 28.65
C LEU A 316 -10.01 1.33 29.22
N GLN A 317 -10.05 2.11 30.30
CA GLN A 317 -11.28 2.76 30.78
C GLN A 317 -11.88 3.74 29.76
N TYR A 318 -11.07 4.28 28.85
CA TYR A 318 -11.54 5.18 27.79
C TYR A 318 -12.11 4.37 26.62
N GLY A 319 -13.38 4.59 26.29
CA GLY A 319 -14.10 3.80 25.28
C GLY A 319 -13.45 3.75 23.90
N LEU A 320 -12.69 4.79 23.51
CA LEU A 320 -11.91 4.80 22.27
C LEU A 320 -10.77 3.78 22.30
N HIS A 321 -9.97 3.79 23.37
CA HIS A 321 -8.86 2.85 23.56
C HIS A 321 -9.37 1.41 23.70
N LEU A 322 -10.46 1.22 24.45
CA LEU A 322 -11.11 -0.09 24.57
C LEU A 322 -11.56 -0.62 23.20
N GLY A 323 -12.16 0.25 22.38
CA GLY A 323 -12.58 -0.09 21.01
C GLY A 323 -11.40 -0.51 20.13
N GLN A 324 -10.31 0.26 20.14
CA GLN A 324 -9.09 -0.05 19.38
C GLN A 324 -8.43 -1.34 19.86
N GLN A 325 -8.38 -1.57 21.18
CA GLN A 325 -7.84 -2.80 21.76
C GLN A 325 -8.68 -4.03 21.37
N ALA A 326 -10.01 -3.91 21.36
CA ALA A 326 -10.90 -4.99 20.92
C ALA A 326 -10.72 -5.31 19.43
N GLU A 327 -10.56 -4.28 18.59
CA GLU A 327 -10.24 -4.44 17.17
C GLU A 327 -8.89 -5.14 16.97
N MET A 328 -7.83 -4.66 17.63
CA MET A 328 -6.50 -5.28 17.57
C MET A 328 -6.53 -6.74 18.02
N LEU A 329 -7.23 -7.03 19.13
CA LEU A 329 -7.36 -8.38 19.66
C LEU A 329 -8.08 -9.31 18.67
N THR A 330 -9.22 -8.86 18.13
CA THR A 330 -10.01 -9.65 17.17
C THR A 330 -9.20 -9.98 15.92
N ASP A 331 -8.53 -8.97 15.34
CA ASP A 331 -7.75 -9.17 14.11
C ASP A 331 -6.51 -10.02 14.35
N SER A 332 -5.90 -9.90 15.54
CA SER A 332 -4.78 -10.77 15.94
C SER A 332 -5.23 -12.22 16.11
N LEU A 333 -6.37 -12.47 16.74
CA LEU A 333 -6.92 -13.82 16.88
C LEU A 333 -7.21 -14.45 15.51
N ARG A 334 -7.86 -13.71 14.61
CA ARG A 334 -8.10 -14.14 13.22
C ARG A 334 -6.80 -14.49 12.49
N ALA A 335 -5.78 -13.64 12.63
CA ALA A 335 -4.49 -13.88 12.00
C ALA A 335 -3.78 -15.11 12.55
N LEU A 336 -3.80 -15.30 13.87
CA LEU A 336 -3.20 -16.46 14.53
C LEU A 336 -3.94 -17.77 14.18
N TYR A 337 -5.27 -17.74 14.05
CA TYR A 337 -6.03 -18.91 13.59
C TYR A 337 -5.71 -19.27 12.14
N LEU A 338 -5.55 -18.28 11.26
CA LEU A 338 -5.05 -18.50 9.90
C LEU A 338 -3.65 -19.13 9.91
N GLU A 339 -2.75 -18.65 10.76
CA GLU A 339 -1.40 -19.25 10.90
C GLU A 339 -1.47 -20.69 11.40
N ALA A 340 -2.31 -20.97 12.40
CA ALA A 340 -2.56 -22.32 12.91
C ALA A 340 -3.13 -23.25 11.82
N CYS A 341 -3.88 -22.71 10.87
CA CYS A 341 -4.40 -23.42 9.70
C CYS A 341 -3.42 -23.48 8.52
N GLY A 342 -2.14 -23.12 8.70
CA GLY A 342 -1.10 -23.28 7.69
C GLY A 342 -0.93 -22.11 6.72
N TYR A 343 -1.36 -20.90 7.10
CA TYR A 343 -1.16 -19.69 6.30
C TYR A 343 0.02 -18.84 6.82
N GLU A 344 0.66 -18.09 5.94
CA GLU A 344 1.47 -16.92 6.29
C GLU A 344 0.54 -15.71 6.31
N THR A 345 0.38 -15.09 7.47
CA THR A 345 -0.58 -14.00 7.67
C THR A 345 0.11 -12.66 7.91
N LYS A 346 -0.46 -11.58 7.36
CA LYS A 346 -0.02 -10.20 7.56
C LYS A 346 -1.23 -9.34 7.89
N VAL A 347 -1.08 -8.51 8.92
CA VAL A 347 -2.06 -7.46 9.28
C VAL A 347 -1.41 -6.11 9.05
N PHE A 348 -1.95 -5.31 8.14
CA PHE A 348 -1.35 -4.04 7.74
C PHE A 348 -2.39 -3.00 7.34
N GLU A 349 -1.98 -1.74 7.31
CA GLU A 349 -2.79 -0.64 6.80
C GLU A 349 -2.80 -0.64 5.27
N PHE A 350 -3.99 -0.87 4.72
CA PHE A 350 -4.23 -1.03 3.31
C PHE A 350 -4.31 0.31 2.56
N ILE A 351 -4.97 1.31 3.14
CA ILE A 351 -5.01 2.68 2.60
C ILE A 351 -4.84 3.70 3.73
N SER A 352 -4.36 4.91 3.41
CA SER A 352 -4.14 5.98 4.40
C SER A 352 -5.41 6.29 5.22
N LEU A 353 -5.24 6.63 6.50
CA LEU A 353 -6.30 7.09 7.42
C LEU A 353 -7.11 8.27 6.89
N GLU A 354 -6.51 9.10 6.04
CA GLU A 354 -7.21 10.16 5.29
C GLU A 354 -8.32 9.61 4.36
N HIS A 355 -8.36 8.29 4.14
CA HIS A 355 -9.19 7.62 3.15
C HIS A 355 -10.11 6.53 3.72
N THR A 356 -10.14 6.27 5.02
CA THR A 356 -11.25 5.58 5.75
C THR A 356 -10.85 5.41 7.22
N ASN A 357 -11.84 5.16 8.08
CA ASN A 357 -11.61 4.81 9.50
C ASN A 357 -11.42 3.29 9.67
N LYS A 358 -11.50 2.51 8.59
CA LYS A 358 -11.45 1.04 8.54
C LYS A 358 -10.45 0.61 7.47
N ASN A 359 -9.18 0.52 7.86
CA ASN A 359 -8.06 0.48 6.92
C ASN A 359 -7.17 -0.73 7.09
N LYS A 360 -7.51 -1.66 7.97
CA LYS A 360 -6.72 -2.87 8.17
C LYS A 360 -7.10 -3.91 7.14
N MET A 361 -6.09 -4.60 6.64
CA MET A 361 -6.21 -5.80 5.82
C MET A 361 -5.52 -6.95 6.53
N ILE A 362 -6.22 -8.06 6.65
CA ILE A 362 -5.66 -9.37 6.98
C ILE A 362 -5.45 -10.08 5.64
N LEU A 363 -4.19 -10.26 5.25
CA LEU A 363 -3.79 -11.07 4.10
C LEU A 363 -3.20 -12.38 4.62
N ALA A 364 -3.74 -13.51 4.16
CA ALA A 364 -3.20 -14.82 4.42
C ALA A 364 -2.90 -15.55 3.11
N VAL A 365 -1.67 -16.01 2.96
CA VAL A 365 -1.22 -16.81 1.81
C VAL A 365 -0.82 -18.19 2.29
N LYS A 366 -1.30 -19.22 1.63
CA LYS A 366 -1.09 -20.60 2.07
C LYS A 366 0.38 -20.98 2.01
N ARG A 367 0.89 -21.61 3.06
CA ARG A 367 2.28 -22.08 3.11
C ARG A 367 2.44 -23.35 2.29
N LYS A 368 3.65 -23.55 1.76
CA LYS A 368 4.04 -24.81 1.08
C LYS A 368 4.34 -25.95 2.06
N GLN A 369 4.72 -25.62 3.29
CA GLN A 369 5.10 -26.58 4.32
C GLN A 369 4.07 -26.56 5.46
N PRO A 370 3.79 -27.74 6.05
CA PRO A 370 2.90 -27.83 7.21
C PRO A 370 3.50 -27.08 8.41
N VAL A 371 2.62 -26.58 9.27
CA VAL A 371 2.98 -25.85 10.50
C VAL A 371 2.50 -26.67 11.70
N ASP A 372 3.34 -26.78 12.73
CA ASP A 372 2.88 -27.26 14.03
C ASP A 372 2.06 -26.15 14.71
N ALA A 373 0.75 -26.37 14.77
CA ALA A 373 -0.20 -25.43 15.35
C ALA A 373 -0.16 -25.39 16.88
N THR A 374 0.49 -26.35 17.56
CA THR A 374 0.39 -26.54 19.02
C THR A 374 0.81 -25.27 19.78
N ALA A 375 1.97 -24.72 19.47
CA ALA A 375 2.47 -23.51 20.13
C ALA A 375 1.62 -22.27 19.80
N LEU A 376 1.02 -22.20 18.61
CA LEU A 376 0.13 -21.11 18.20
C LEU A 376 -1.19 -21.17 18.97
N LEU A 377 -1.81 -22.35 19.07
CA LEU A 377 -3.05 -22.55 19.81
C LEU A 377 -2.88 -22.26 21.30
N GLN A 378 -1.72 -22.60 21.89
CA GLN A 378 -1.40 -22.21 23.27
C GLN A 378 -1.31 -20.69 23.44
N LYS A 379 -0.65 -19.98 22.52
CA LYS A 379 -0.58 -18.50 22.55
C LYS A 379 -1.96 -17.86 22.40
N ILE A 380 -2.80 -18.41 21.51
CA ILE A 380 -4.18 -17.98 21.33
C ILE A 380 -4.96 -18.13 22.64
N ALA A 381 -4.88 -19.30 23.28
CA ALA A 381 -5.55 -19.55 24.55
C ALA A 381 -5.09 -18.61 25.66
N GLN A 382 -3.78 -18.36 25.77
CA GLN A 382 -3.22 -17.39 26.72
C GLN A 382 -3.71 -15.97 26.46
N LEU A 383 -3.74 -15.54 25.19
CA LEU A 383 -4.21 -14.21 24.80
C LEU A 383 -5.71 -14.03 25.09
N LYS A 384 -6.52 -15.05 24.78
CA LYS A 384 -7.95 -15.08 25.14
C LYS A 384 -8.14 -14.97 26.64
N ALA A 385 -7.42 -15.78 27.43
CA ALA A 385 -7.50 -15.77 28.89
C ALA A 385 -7.09 -14.41 29.48
N PHE A 386 -6.02 -13.80 28.96
CA PHE A 386 -5.54 -12.49 29.40
C PHE A 386 -6.58 -11.39 29.25
N TYR A 387 -7.38 -11.41 28.18
CA TYR A 387 -8.45 -10.43 27.92
C TYR A 387 -9.85 -10.92 28.29
N GLY A 388 -10.01 -12.10 28.92
CA GLY A 388 -11.30 -12.66 29.30
C GLY A 388 -12.21 -13.05 28.13
N VAL A 389 -11.65 -13.31 26.94
CA VAL A 389 -12.43 -13.74 25.77
C VAL A 389 -12.81 -15.21 25.91
N SER A 390 -14.08 -15.48 26.13
CA SER A 390 -14.60 -16.85 26.27
C SER A 390 -14.89 -17.48 24.90
N GLU A 391 -15.52 -16.72 24.00
CA GLU A 391 -16.00 -17.19 22.71
C GLU A 391 -15.42 -16.39 21.55
N HIS A 392 -15.02 -17.09 20.49
CA HIS A 392 -14.64 -16.52 19.21
C HIS A 392 -15.27 -17.34 18.07
N CYS A 393 -15.95 -16.69 17.13
CA CYS A 393 -16.72 -17.36 16.08
C CYS A 393 -15.83 -18.26 15.22
N LEU A 394 -14.72 -17.72 14.71
CA LEU A 394 -13.78 -18.49 13.86
C LEU A 394 -13.24 -19.73 14.58
N GLU A 395 -12.95 -19.63 15.87
CA GLU A 395 -12.47 -20.77 16.65
C GLU A 395 -13.51 -21.88 16.73
N THR A 396 -14.76 -21.50 17.00
CA THR A 396 -15.90 -22.42 17.10
C THR A 396 -16.10 -23.15 15.77
N LEU A 397 -16.05 -22.43 14.66
CA LEU A 397 -16.17 -22.99 13.31
C LEU A 397 -15.02 -23.94 12.97
N LEU A 398 -13.77 -23.56 13.27
CA LEU A 398 -12.60 -24.40 13.00
C LEU A 398 -12.60 -25.68 13.84
N ARG A 399 -12.99 -25.60 15.12
CA ARG A 399 -13.13 -26.78 16.00
C ARG A 399 -14.23 -27.72 15.51
N ALA A 400 -15.37 -27.18 15.10
CA ALA A 400 -16.50 -27.98 14.62
C ALA A 400 -16.13 -28.86 13.41
N ASP A 401 -15.25 -28.36 12.54
CA ASP A 401 -14.76 -29.10 11.36
C ASP A 401 -13.45 -29.87 11.62
N GLY A 402 -12.95 -29.89 12.87
CA GLY A 402 -11.70 -30.59 13.21
C GLY A 402 -10.44 -29.98 12.60
N LEU A 403 -10.49 -28.72 12.17
CA LEU A 403 -9.37 -28.00 11.54
C LEU A 403 -8.33 -27.52 12.57
N ILE A 404 -8.72 -27.40 13.84
CA ILE A 404 -7.84 -27.15 14.98
C ILE A 404 -8.20 -28.09 16.14
N ALA A 405 -7.22 -28.42 16.97
CA ALA A 405 -7.41 -29.27 18.15
C ALA A 405 -8.31 -28.62 19.21
N ILE A 406 -8.97 -29.47 20.01
CA ILE A 406 -9.85 -29.07 21.14
C ILE A 406 -9.04 -28.54 22.32
#